data_AF-A0A183B4D7-F1
#
_entry.id   AF-A0A183B4D7-F1
#
_cell.length_a   1.000
_cell.length_b   1.000
_cell.length_c   1.000
_cell.angle_alpha   90.00
_cell.angle_beta   90.00
_cell.angle_gamma   90.00
#
_symmetry.space_group_name_H-M   'P 1'
#
loop_
_entity.id
_entity.type
_entity.pdbx_description
1 polymer ?
#
loop_
_entity_poly.entity_id
_entity_poly.type
_entity_poly.pdbx_seq_one_letter_code
_entity_poly.pdbx_strand_id
1 'polypeptide(L)'
;MCLDSPDTRNTLTPGLVGLLVLGAGHALLRAPVDAHDDVCPRATEMQLSLLARLAHRQDYWPHYLHILHFINANQSVQNTFNASLCSPTVDWPAVDIAASVALVQIALERWIVRADSLTEAIDRRCYALACLQSLAYCAQPYPVEQIHNSPSEEQLEQWALRDPIHSHWLEPVITSPDHAPVYTEHPAALATDEGLRKTMLSAFSTWQSKLGGEQFANALLRSHVDPALIGQLQAQLNRS
;
A
#
# COMPACT_ATOMS: atom_id res chain seq x y z
N MET A 1 -6.55 -18.77 32.72
CA MET A 1 -5.08 -18.88 32.57
C MET A 1 -4.53 -17.47 32.54
N CYS A 2 -3.62 -17.16 33.46
CA CYS A 2 -3.05 -15.83 33.67
C CYS A 2 -2.30 -15.33 32.44
N LEU A 3 -2.50 -14.05 32.11
CA LEU A 3 -1.79 -13.29 31.08
C LEU A 3 -0.71 -12.45 31.76
N ASP A 4 0.46 -13.03 32.00
CA ASP A 4 1.67 -12.29 32.33
C ASP A 4 2.82 -12.87 31.49
N SER A 5 3.03 -12.32 30.29
CA SER A 5 4.27 -12.49 29.50
C SER A 5 4.30 -11.46 28.36
N PRO A 6 5.44 -10.81 28.09
CA PRO A 6 5.56 -9.79 27.05
C PRO A 6 5.63 -10.41 25.63
N ASP A 7 5.09 -9.68 24.66
CA ASP A 7 5.38 -9.73 23.20
C ASP A 7 5.24 -11.05 22.42
N THR A 8 4.03 -11.60 22.36
CA THR A 8 3.65 -12.66 21.37
C THR A 8 2.44 -12.31 20.50
N ARG A 9 1.91 -11.09 20.58
CA ARG A 9 0.58 -10.78 20.01
C ARG A 9 0.50 -10.63 18.48
N ASN A 10 1.62 -10.55 17.76
CA ASN A 10 1.61 -10.20 16.32
C ASN A 10 2.29 -11.22 15.39
N THR A 11 2.68 -12.40 15.86
CA THR A 11 3.38 -13.39 15.02
C THR A 11 2.39 -14.19 14.16
N LEU A 12 2.51 -14.08 12.83
CA LEU A 12 1.74 -14.90 11.89
C LEU A 12 2.25 -16.35 11.95
N THR A 13 1.34 -17.32 12.03
CA THR A 13 1.73 -18.73 12.04
C THR A 13 2.27 -19.16 10.67
N PRO A 14 3.19 -20.14 10.59
CA PRO A 14 3.76 -20.62 9.33
C PRO A 14 2.69 -21.02 8.31
N GLY A 15 1.63 -21.71 8.76
CA GLY A 15 0.51 -22.10 7.91
C GLY A 15 -0.27 -20.90 7.37
N LEU A 16 -0.47 -19.86 8.19
CA LEU A 16 -1.12 -18.62 7.75
C LEU A 16 -0.26 -17.84 6.75
N VAL A 17 1.04 -17.73 7.00
CA VAL A 17 2.00 -17.12 6.06
C VAL A 17 1.97 -17.87 4.73
N GLY A 18 1.95 -19.21 4.76
CA GLY A 18 1.90 -19.99 3.53
C GLY A 18 0.60 -19.81 2.73
N LEU A 19 -0.54 -19.73 3.41
CA LEU A 19 -1.82 -19.40 2.77
C LEU A 19 -1.83 -17.99 2.17
N LEU A 20 -1.27 -17.01 2.89
CA LEU A 20 -1.17 -15.63 2.42
C LEU A 20 -0.28 -15.53 1.18
N VAL A 21 0.88 -16.20 1.18
CA VAL A 21 1.78 -16.24 0.02
C VAL A 21 1.10 -16.86 -1.20
N LEU A 22 0.43 -18.01 -1.03
CA LEU A 22 -0.29 -18.67 -2.12
C LEU A 22 -1.40 -17.79 -2.69
N GLY A 23 -2.23 -17.22 -1.81
CA GLY A 23 -3.34 -16.35 -2.19
C GLY A 23 -2.86 -15.08 -2.89
N ALA A 24 -1.83 -14.45 -2.35
CA ALA A 24 -1.19 -13.27 -2.93
C ALA A 24 -0.55 -13.55 -4.28
N GLY A 25 0.16 -14.68 -4.43
CA GLY A 25 0.72 -15.08 -5.72
C GLY A 25 -0.36 -15.28 -6.80
N HIS A 26 -1.50 -15.88 -6.42
CA HIS A 26 -2.65 -15.99 -7.34
C HIS A 26 -3.25 -14.62 -7.69
N ALA A 27 -3.53 -13.79 -6.69
CA ALA A 27 -4.22 -12.51 -6.88
C ALA A 27 -3.36 -11.46 -7.61
N LEU A 28 -2.04 -11.47 -7.40
CA LEU A 28 -1.13 -10.50 -8.00
C LEU A 28 -0.58 -10.95 -9.36
N LEU A 29 -0.18 -12.22 -9.50
CA LEU A 29 0.52 -12.69 -10.70
C LEU A 29 -0.33 -13.46 -11.71
N ARG A 30 -1.39 -14.14 -11.25
CA ARG A 30 -2.17 -15.06 -12.10
C ARG A 30 -3.56 -14.53 -12.46
N ALA A 31 -4.16 -13.71 -11.62
CA ALA A 31 -5.46 -13.12 -11.88
C ALA A 31 -5.35 -12.05 -12.98
N PRO A 32 -6.37 -11.97 -13.87
CA PRO A 32 -6.42 -10.89 -14.85
C PRO A 32 -6.43 -9.54 -14.14
N VAL A 33 -5.86 -8.55 -14.84
CA VAL A 33 -5.84 -7.15 -14.40
C VAL A 33 -7.28 -6.66 -14.27
N ASP A 34 -8.05 -6.84 -15.34
CA ASP A 34 -9.42 -6.37 -15.44
C ASP A 34 -10.37 -7.21 -14.61
N ALA A 35 -11.19 -6.50 -13.83
CA ALA A 35 -12.07 -7.14 -12.88
C ALA A 35 -13.14 -8.03 -13.52
N HIS A 36 -13.55 -7.64 -14.73
CA HIS A 36 -14.59 -8.29 -15.52
C HIS A 36 -14.14 -9.62 -16.12
N ASP A 37 -12.84 -9.83 -16.29
CA ASP A 37 -12.27 -11.04 -16.90
C ASP A 37 -11.87 -12.09 -15.84
N ASP A 38 -12.03 -11.78 -14.55
CA ASP A 38 -11.65 -12.67 -13.46
C ASP A 38 -12.65 -13.81 -13.29
N VAL A 39 -12.13 -15.04 -13.35
CA VAL A 39 -12.89 -16.28 -13.16
C VAL A 39 -13.32 -16.46 -11.70
N CYS A 40 -12.56 -15.91 -10.75
CA CYS A 40 -12.77 -16.06 -9.31
C CYS A 40 -12.75 -14.71 -8.55
N PRO A 41 -13.58 -13.73 -8.95
CA PRO A 41 -13.44 -12.32 -8.54
C PRO A 41 -13.51 -12.14 -7.02
N ARG A 42 -14.42 -12.85 -6.34
CA ARG A 42 -14.57 -12.78 -4.87
C ARG A 42 -13.36 -13.33 -4.11
N ALA A 43 -12.72 -14.38 -4.64
CA ALA A 43 -11.53 -14.93 -4.02
C ALA A 43 -10.35 -13.98 -4.19
N THR A 44 -10.18 -13.40 -5.38
CA THR A 44 -9.17 -12.37 -5.66
C THR A 44 -9.37 -11.16 -4.76
N GLU A 45 -10.60 -10.64 -4.66
CA GLU A 45 -10.97 -9.51 -3.80
C GLU A 45 -10.60 -9.78 -2.33
N MET A 46 -10.98 -10.94 -1.79
CA MET A 46 -10.66 -11.30 -0.41
C MET A 46 -9.13 -11.35 -0.16
N GLN A 47 -8.36 -11.89 -1.09
CA GLN A 47 -6.90 -11.96 -0.98
C GLN A 47 -6.26 -10.58 -1.07
N LEU A 48 -6.71 -9.73 -2.01
CA LEU A 48 -6.25 -8.35 -2.13
C LEU A 48 -6.62 -7.52 -0.89
N SER A 49 -7.77 -7.73 -0.28
CA SER A 49 -8.17 -7.08 0.97
C SER A 49 -7.33 -7.52 2.17
N LEU A 50 -6.97 -8.80 2.25
CA LEU A 50 -6.03 -9.28 3.27
C LEU A 50 -4.64 -8.64 3.10
N LEU A 51 -4.17 -8.55 1.85
CA LEU A 51 -2.90 -7.87 1.55
C LEU A 51 -2.95 -6.38 1.90
N ALA A 52 -4.03 -5.67 1.56
CA ALA A 52 -4.19 -4.25 1.89
C ALA A 52 -4.20 -4.03 3.42
N ARG A 53 -4.81 -4.96 4.17
CA ARG A 53 -4.80 -4.95 5.65
C ARG A 53 -3.41 -5.17 6.25
N LEU A 54 -2.58 -6.00 5.63
CA LEU A 54 -1.19 -6.19 6.03
C LEU A 54 -0.34 -4.98 5.66
N ALA A 55 -0.53 -4.44 4.46
CA ALA A 55 0.15 -3.26 3.97
C ALA A 55 -0.13 -2.07 4.90
N HIS A 56 -1.39 -1.69 5.13
CA HIS A 56 -1.69 -0.46 5.85
C HIS A 56 -1.20 -0.41 7.32
N ARG A 57 -0.87 -1.55 7.94
CA ARG A 57 -0.43 -1.61 9.35
C ARG A 57 1.09 -1.60 9.41
N GLN A 58 1.65 -0.59 10.06
CA GLN A 58 3.11 -0.46 10.22
C GLN A 58 3.76 -1.72 10.83
N ASP A 59 3.12 -2.34 11.83
CA ASP A 59 3.61 -3.58 12.46
C ASP A 59 3.71 -4.78 11.49
N TYR A 60 2.87 -4.79 10.44
CA TYR A 60 2.78 -5.88 9.47
C TYR A 60 3.42 -5.52 8.13
N TRP A 61 3.88 -4.29 7.95
CA TRP A 61 4.59 -3.87 6.74
C TRP A 61 5.79 -4.77 6.39
N PRO A 62 6.66 -5.18 7.34
CA PRO A 62 7.73 -6.13 7.03
C PRO A 62 7.21 -7.49 6.53
N HIS A 63 6.10 -7.98 7.10
CA HIS A 63 5.48 -9.23 6.67
C HIS A 63 4.91 -9.12 5.26
N TYR A 64 4.28 -7.99 4.93
CA TYR A 64 3.82 -7.70 3.57
C TYR A 64 4.98 -7.74 2.57
N LEU A 65 6.08 -7.05 2.85
CA LEU A 65 7.27 -7.08 1.98
C LEU A 65 7.88 -8.48 1.85
N HIS A 66 7.93 -9.26 2.94
CA HIS A 66 8.41 -10.65 2.88
C HIS A 66 7.52 -11.53 2.00
N ILE A 67 6.20 -11.38 2.09
CA ILE A 67 5.27 -12.10 1.21
C ILE A 67 5.55 -11.76 -0.26
N LEU A 68 5.71 -10.48 -0.60
CA LEU A 68 6.06 -10.07 -1.96
C LEU A 68 7.42 -10.65 -2.40
N HIS A 69 8.45 -10.54 -1.56
CA HIS A 69 9.75 -11.09 -1.86
C HIS A 69 9.71 -12.59 -2.11
N PHE A 70 8.95 -13.32 -1.30
CA PHE A 70 8.76 -14.76 -1.47
C PHE A 70 8.06 -15.08 -2.79
N ILE A 71 7.03 -14.33 -3.16
CA ILE A 71 6.34 -14.45 -4.44
C ILE A 71 7.33 -14.24 -5.57
N ASN A 72 8.16 -13.18 -5.51
CA ASN A 72 9.19 -12.88 -6.51
C ASN A 72 10.20 -14.02 -6.67
N ALA A 73 10.78 -14.50 -5.56
CA ALA A 73 11.79 -15.54 -5.57
C ALA A 73 11.29 -16.86 -6.17
N ASN A 74 9.98 -17.12 -6.07
CA ASN A 74 9.36 -18.36 -6.52
C ASN A 74 8.60 -18.23 -7.85
N GLN A 75 8.66 -17.09 -8.56
CA GLN A 75 8.03 -16.92 -9.88
C GLN A 75 8.52 -17.93 -10.92
N SER A 76 9.77 -18.40 -10.79
CA SER A 76 10.39 -19.37 -11.70
C SER A 76 10.05 -20.83 -11.40
N VAL A 77 9.59 -21.15 -10.18
CA VAL A 77 9.29 -22.52 -9.74
C VAL A 77 7.78 -22.74 -9.84
N GLN A 78 7.30 -22.93 -11.06
CA GLN A 78 5.86 -22.89 -11.36
C GLN A 78 4.97 -23.90 -10.62
N ASN A 79 5.46 -24.92 -9.89
CA ASN A 79 4.58 -26.02 -9.45
C ASN A 79 4.81 -26.67 -8.07
N THR A 80 5.62 -26.12 -7.16
CA THR A 80 5.71 -26.71 -5.80
C THR A 80 5.91 -25.64 -4.75
N PHE A 81 4.78 -25.16 -4.21
CA PHE A 81 4.80 -24.39 -2.97
C PHE A 81 5.33 -25.29 -1.84
N ASN A 82 6.55 -25.03 -1.38
CA ASN A 82 7.12 -25.75 -0.25
C ASN A 82 6.87 -24.97 1.03
N ALA A 83 5.87 -25.41 1.81
CA ALA A 83 5.51 -24.82 3.08
C ALA A 83 6.67 -24.77 4.10
N SER A 84 7.72 -25.59 3.91
CA SER A 84 8.92 -25.57 4.76
C SER A 84 9.76 -24.29 4.60
N LEU A 85 9.52 -23.50 3.55
CA LEU A 85 10.18 -22.21 3.33
C LEU A 85 9.50 -21.05 4.08
N CYS A 86 8.26 -21.25 4.55
CA CYS A 86 7.50 -20.26 5.32
C CYS A 86 7.72 -20.45 6.83
N SER A 87 8.96 -20.42 7.30
CA SER A 87 9.24 -20.50 8.74
C SER A 87 9.11 -19.12 9.40
N PRO A 88 8.37 -18.98 10.51
CA PRO A 88 8.13 -17.70 11.19
C PRO A 88 9.37 -17.17 11.94
N THR A 89 10.44 -17.96 12.02
CA THR A 89 11.66 -17.66 12.78
C THR A 89 12.91 -17.54 11.91
N VAL A 90 12.76 -17.31 10.61
CA VAL A 90 13.90 -17.24 9.69
C VAL A 90 14.27 -15.79 9.46
N ASP A 91 15.58 -15.51 9.58
CA ASP A 91 16.24 -14.36 8.97
C ASP A 91 15.86 -14.36 7.49
N TRP A 92 14.79 -13.63 7.16
CA TRP A 92 14.29 -13.52 5.80
C TRP A 92 15.45 -13.04 4.92
N PRO A 93 15.67 -13.68 3.76
CA PRO A 93 16.78 -13.29 2.89
C PRO A 93 16.69 -11.81 2.55
N ALA A 94 17.85 -11.19 2.30
CA ALA A 94 17.93 -9.78 1.96
C ALA A 94 16.93 -9.44 0.83
N VAL A 95 16.06 -8.47 1.10
CA VAL A 95 14.98 -8.10 0.19
C VAL A 95 15.58 -7.42 -1.04
N ASP A 96 15.39 -8.03 -2.20
CA ASP A 96 15.60 -7.33 -3.48
C ASP A 96 14.53 -6.23 -3.60
N ILE A 97 14.97 -4.99 -3.37
CA ILE A 97 14.11 -3.81 -3.34
C ILE A 97 13.49 -3.58 -4.72
N ALA A 98 14.25 -3.75 -5.81
CA ALA A 98 13.75 -3.45 -7.16
C ALA A 98 12.61 -4.40 -7.55
N ALA A 99 12.78 -5.69 -7.29
CA ALA A 99 11.74 -6.68 -7.57
C ALA A 99 10.53 -6.54 -6.62
N SER A 100 10.76 -6.16 -5.36
CA SER A 100 9.68 -5.87 -4.42
C SER A 100 8.86 -4.65 -4.85
N VAL A 101 9.52 -3.59 -5.36
CA VAL A 101 8.85 -2.42 -5.92
C VAL A 101 7.97 -2.80 -7.11
N ALA A 102 8.44 -3.66 -8.02
CA ALA A 102 7.63 -4.12 -9.15
C ALA A 102 6.36 -4.85 -8.68
N LEU A 103 6.47 -5.71 -7.67
CA LEU A 103 5.30 -6.40 -7.08
C LEU A 103 4.36 -5.45 -6.34
N VAL A 104 4.89 -4.42 -5.66
CA VAL A 104 4.07 -3.37 -5.04
C VAL A 104 3.30 -2.58 -6.11
N GLN A 105 3.91 -2.29 -7.25
CA GLN A 105 3.23 -1.63 -8.38
C GLN A 105 2.12 -2.50 -8.98
N ILE A 106 2.33 -3.81 -9.09
CA ILE A 106 1.28 -4.75 -9.49
C ILE A 106 0.13 -4.76 -8.47
N ALA A 107 0.45 -4.71 -7.17
CA ALA A 107 -0.57 -4.60 -6.12
C ALA A 107 -1.37 -3.30 -6.22
N LEU A 108 -0.70 -2.16 -6.47
CA LEU A 108 -1.34 -0.86 -6.73
C LEU A 108 -2.35 -0.96 -7.88
N GLU A 109 -1.91 -1.48 -9.04
CA GLU A 109 -2.77 -1.66 -10.21
C GLU A 109 -4.01 -2.49 -9.86
N ARG A 110 -3.81 -3.63 -9.20
CA ARG A 110 -4.90 -4.54 -8.82
C ARG A 110 -5.85 -3.91 -7.81
N TRP A 111 -5.35 -3.17 -6.82
CA TRP A 111 -6.21 -2.50 -5.85
C TRP A 111 -7.04 -1.40 -6.49
N ILE A 112 -6.43 -0.57 -7.35
CA ILE A 112 -7.13 0.54 -8.03
C ILE A 112 -8.24 0.01 -8.93
N VAL A 113 -7.94 -0.98 -9.79
CA VAL A 113 -8.94 -1.57 -10.71
C VAL A 113 -10.10 -2.24 -9.94
N ARG A 114 -9.86 -2.69 -8.71
CA ARG A 114 -10.86 -3.37 -7.88
C ARG A 114 -11.58 -2.45 -6.90
N ALA A 115 -11.13 -1.22 -6.72
CA ALA A 115 -11.67 -0.30 -5.72
C ALA A 115 -13.19 -0.12 -5.87
N ASP A 116 -13.67 0.00 -7.11
CA ASP A 116 -15.10 0.17 -7.43
C ASP A 116 -15.93 -1.08 -7.17
N SER A 117 -15.31 -2.27 -7.24
CA SER A 117 -15.99 -3.55 -7.00
C SER A 117 -16.20 -3.86 -5.51
N LEU A 118 -15.47 -3.16 -4.63
CA LEU A 118 -15.59 -3.35 -3.18
C LEU A 118 -16.95 -2.87 -2.69
N THR A 119 -17.68 -3.74 -2.02
CA THR A 119 -18.96 -3.39 -1.37
C THR A 119 -18.76 -2.80 0.02
N GLU A 120 -17.69 -3.22 0.70
CA GLU A 120 -17.41 -2.83 2.07
C GLU A 120 -16.57 -1.55 2.16
N ALA A 121 -17.11 -0.57 2.90
CA ALA A 121 -16.49 0.72 3.18
C ALA A 121 -15.06 0.58 3.75
N ILE A 122 -14.89 -0.36 4.67
CA ILE A 122 -13.63 -0.58 5.36
C ILE A 122 -12.53 -1.08 4.41
N ASP A 123 -12.89 -1.90 3.42
CA ASP A 123 -11.94 -2.44 2.47
C ASP A 123 -11.45 -1.36 1.51
N ARG A 124 -12.35 -0.46 1.08
CA ARG A 124 -11.97 0.74 0.30
C ARG A 124 -10.98 1.62 1.08
N ARG A 125 -11.25 1.85 2.37
CA ARG A 125 -10.35 2.61 3.27
C ARG A 125 -8.98 1.92 3.40
N CYS A 126 -8.95 0.59 3.56
CA CYS A 126 -7.72 -0.19 3.61
C CYS A 126 -6.95 -0.12 2.28
N TYR A 127 -7.63 -0.17 1.13
CA TYR A 127 -7.01 -0.05 -0.19
C TYR A 127 -6.36 1.32 -0.35
N ALA A 128 -7.08 2.40 -0.08
CA ALA A 128 -6.56 3.76 -0.18
C ALA A 128 -5.28 3.95 0.66
N LEU A 129 -5.29 3.46 1.91
CA LEU A 129 -4.12 3.55 2.80
C LEU A 129 -2.97 2.64 2.36
N ALA A 130 -3.26 1.41 1.93
CA ALA A 130 -2.26 0.50 1.39
C ALA A 130 -1.60 1.09 0.14
N CYS A 131 -2.38 1.73 -0.73
CA CYS A 131 -1.89 2.43 -1.91
C CYS A 131 -0.97 3.59 -1.54
N LEU A 132 -1.37 4.46 -0.59
CA LEU A 132 -0.53 5.58 -0.15
C LEU A 132 0.79 5.11 0.49
N GLN A 133 0.75 4.07 1.31
CA GLN A 133 1.96 3.49 1.89
C GLN A 133 2.85 2.81 0.83
N SER A 134 2.24 2.18 -0.17
CA SER A 134 2.95 1.63 -1.33
C SER A 134 3.65 2.70 -2.14
N LEU A 135 2.99 3.85 -2.39
CA LEU A 135 3.63 5.01 -3.01
C LEU A 135 4.81 5.53 -2.18
N ALA A 136 4.66 5.62 -0.85
CA ALA A 136 5.74 6.03 0.04
C ALA A 136 6.93 5.05 0.07
N TYR A 137 6.69 3.76 -0.17
CA TYR A 137 7.75 2.75 -0.30
C TYR A 137 8.44 2.80 -1.66
N CYS A 138 7.66 3.00 -2.72
CA CYS A 138 8.16 3.11 -4.09
C CYS A 138 8.79 4.48 -4.38
N ALA A 139 8.53 5.48 -3.54
CA ALA A 139 9.23 6.75 -3.56
C ALA A 139 10.72 6.51 -3.28
N GLN A 140 11.54 6.39 -4.34
CA GLN A 140 12.98 6.69 -4.45
C GLN A 140 13.48 6.36 -5.87
N PRO A 141 14.08 7.34 -6.56
CA PRO A 141 15.52 7.29 -6.81
C PRO A 141 16.27 8.63 -6.69
N TYR A 142 15.64 9.70 -6.20
CA TYR A 142 16.29 10.99 -5.99
C TYR A 142 17.02 11.00 -4.64
N PRO A 143 18.28 11.48 -4.54
CA PRO A 143 18.89 11.64 -3.24
C PRO A 143 18.09 12.71 -2.51
N VAL A 144 17.39 12.33 -1.45
CA VAL A 144 16.72 13.23 -0.50
C VAL A 144 17.66 14.36 -0.06
N GLU A 145 18.96 14.09 -0.04
CA GLU A 145 20.05 15.05 0.14
C GLU A 145 20.08 16.22 -0.87
N GLN A 146 19.68 16.01 -2.13
CA GLN A 146 19.60 17.06 -3.15
C GLN A 146 18.42 18.01 -2.91
N ILE A 147 17.31 17.51 -2.36
CA ILE A 147 16.12 18.31 -2.03
C ILE A 147 16.40 19.16 -0.78
N HIS A 148 17.19 18.66 0.16
CA HIS A 148 17.58 19.42 1.35
C HIS A 148 18.53 20.61 1.07
N ASN A 149 19.11 20.70 -0.13
CA ASN A 149 19.95 21.82 -0.55
C ASN A 149 19.16 23.06 -1.00
N SER A 150 17.87 23.16 -0.66
CA SER A 150 17.00 24.30 -1.02
C SER A 150 16.94 24.58 -2.53
N PRO A 151 16.54 23.58 -3.35
CA PRO A 151 16.37 23.76 -4.79
C PRO A 151 15.32 24.84 -5.09
N SER A 152 15.42 25.46 -6.27
CA SER A 152 14.38 26.39 -6.72
C SER A 152 13.06 25.67 -7.01
N GLU A 153 11.95 26.41 -7.00
CA GLU A 153 10.63 25.85 -7.32
C GLU A 153 10.59 25.21 -8.72
N GLU A 154 11.21 25.86 -9.72
CA GLU A 154 11.34 25.31 -11.08
C GLU A 154 12.11 23.98 -11.11
N GLN A 155 13.13 23.81 -10.27
CA GLN A 155 13.90 22.56 -10.19
C GLN A 155 13.05 21.44 -9.56
N LEU A 156 12.30 21.75 -8.51
CA LEU A 156 11.38 20.80 -7.88
C LEU A 156 10.29 20.35 -8.87
N GLU A 157 9.72 21.26 -9.65
CA GLU A 157 8.74 20.94 -10.68
C GLU A 157 9.32 20.06 -11.79
N GLN A 158 10.52 20.39 -12.28
CA GLN A 158 11.20 19.56 -13.29
C GLN A 158 11.50 18.15 -12.79
N TRP A 159 11.89 17.99 -11.52
CA TRP A 159 12.08 16.68 -10.92
C TRP A 159 10.76 15.94 -10.75
N ALA A 160 9.72 16.63 -10.26
CA ALA A 160 8.39 16.06 -10.10
C ALA A 160 7.85 15.53 -11.44
N LEU A 161 7.96 16.31 -12.52
CA LEU A 161 7.54 15.90 -13.87
C LEU A 161 8.27 14.67 -14.40
N ARG A 162 9.45 14.36 -13.89
CA ARG A 162 10.25 13.19 -14.29
C ARG A 162 10.01 11.97 -13.41
N ASP A 163 9.19 12.06 -12.36
CA ASP A 163 8.89 10.94 -11.49
C ASP A 163 7.92 9.97 -12.19
N PRO A 164 8.37 8.75 -12.56
CA PRO A 164 7.55 7.83 -13.34
C PRO A 164 6.52 7.10 -12.48
N ILE A 165 6.70 7.06 -11.15
CA ILE A 165 5.83 6.29 -10.25
C ILE A 165 4.63 7.15 -9.86
N HIS A 166 4.89 8.38 -9.41
CA HIS A 166 3.84 9.31 -9.01
C HIS A 166 3.04 9.84 -10.20
N SER A 167 3.66 10.05 -11.36
CA SER A 167 2.92 10.40 -12.59
C SER A 167 1.87 9.36 -12.96
N HIS A 168 2.15 8.08 -12.71
CA HIS A 168 1.25 7.00 -13.09
C HIS A 168 0.15 6.75 -12.06
N TRP A 169 0.47 6.88 -10.76
CA TRP A 169 -0.39 6.35 -9.69
C TRP A 169 -0.98 7.41 -8.75
N LEU A 170 -0.45 8.63 -8.70
CA LEU A 170 -0.81 9.58 -7.64
C LEU A 170 -2.27 10.03 -7.72
N GLU A 171 -2.75 10.43 -8.90
CA GLU A 171 -4.15 10.84 -9.09
C GLU A 171 -5.13 9.68 -8.83
N PRO A 172 -4.97 8.47 -9.40
CA PRO A 172 -5.83 7.32 -9.07
C PRO A 172 -5.91 6.98 -7.58
N VAL A 173 -4.80 7.10 -6.85
CA VAL A 173 -4.77 6.81 -5.41
C VAL A 173 -5.52 7.88 -4.61
N ILE A 174 -5.48 9.13 -5.06
CA ILE A 174 -6.18 10.26 -4.40
C ILE A 174 -7.68 10.25 -4.71
N THR A 175 -8.11 9.72 -5.86
CA THR A 175 -9.53 9.61 -6.24
C THR A 175 -10.22 8.38 -5.66
N SER A 176 -9.46 7.36 -5.28
CA SER A 176 -9.98 6.11 -4.70
C SER A 176 -10.81 6.23 -3.39
N PRO A 177 -10.59 7.20 -2.47
CA PRO A 177 -11.33 7.27 -1.21
C PRO A 177 -12.67 8.02 -1.37
N ASP A 178 -13.59 7.48 -2.19
CA ASP A 178 -14.94 8.03 -2.28
C ASP A 178 -15.88 7.44 -1.19
N HIS A 179 -16.73 8.33 -0.68
CA HIS A 179 -17.44 8.26 0.61
C HIS A 179 -18.14 6.94 0.96
N ALA A 180 -17.98 6.48 2.20
CA ALA A 180 -18.74 5.36 2.76
C ALA A 180 -19.03 5.53 4.27
N PRO A 181 -20.16 5.01 4.78
CA PRO A 181 -20.64 5.30 6.15
C PRO A 181 -19.79 4.65 7.27
N VAL A 182 -19.93 5.20 8.48
CA VAL A 182 -19.23 4.82 9.72
C VAL A 182 -19.73 3.49 10.28
N TYR A 183 -18.82 2.61 10.71
CA TYR A 183 -19.16 1.31 11.33
C TYR A 183 -18.37 1.04 12.62
N THR A 184 -18.89 0.17 13.48
CA THR A 184 -18.46 -0.03 14.88
C THR A 184 -17.67 -1.31 15.15
N GLU A 185 -17.41 -2.17 14.15
CA GLU A 185 -16.84 -3.52 14.37
C GLU A 185 -15.38 -3.71 13.90
N HIS A 186 -14.73 -2.64 13.44
CA HIS A 186 -13.37 -2.67 12.90
C HIS A 186 -12.37 -1.92 13.80
N PRO A 187 -11.04 -2.05 13.60
CA PRO A 187 -10.06 -1.34 14.43
C PRO A 187 -10.45 0.14 14.55
N ALA A 188 -10.57 0.64 15.79
CA ALA A 188 -11.25 1.91 16.08
C ALA A 188 -10.72 3.10 15.26
N ALA A 189 -9.47 3.02 14.79
CA ALA A 189 -8.81 4.01 13.96
C ALA A 189 -9.32 4.09 12.50
N LEU A 190 -9.90 3.05 11.89
CA LEU A 190 -10.40 3.13 10.50
C LEU A 190 -11.91 3.01 10.39
N ALA A 191 -12.54 2.60 11.49
CA ALA A 191 -13.99 2.40 11.59
C ALA A 191 -14.77 3.74 11.59
N THR A 192 -14.12 4.82 12.06
CA THR A 192 -14.67 6.18 12.12
C THR A 192 -14.03 7.11 11.11
N ASP A 193 -14.78 8.12 10.65
CA ASP A 193 -14.25 9.13 9.71
C ASP A 193 -13.11 9.94 10.35
N GLU A 194 -13.23 10.26 11.64
CA GLU A 194 -12.19 10.97 12.39
C GLU A 194 -10.91 10.13 12.54
N GLY A 195 -11.05 8.83 12.80
CA GLY A 195 -9.92 7.92 12.83
C GLY A 195 -9.25 7.79 11.47
N LEU A 196 -10.05 7.62 10.41
CA LEU A 196 -9.57 7.53 9.04
C LEU A 196 -8.79 8.79 8.68
N ARG A 197 -9.35 9.97 8.96
CA ARG A 197 -8.73 11.27 8.74
C ARG A 197 -7.37 11.37 9.44
N LYS A 198 -7.28 11.01 10.72
CA LYS A 198 -6.00 10.99 11.46
C LYS A 198 -4.99 10.05 10.84
N THR A 199 -5.44 8.88 10.39
CA THR A 199 -4.56 7.88 9.79
C THR A 199 -4.08 8.31 8.41
N MET A 200 -4.95 8.93 7.59
CA MET A 200 -4.58 9.53 6.31
C MET A 200 -3.59 10.68 6.51
N LEU A 201 -3.83 11.60 7.46
CA LEU A 201 -2.87 12.66 7.81
C LEU A 201 -1.49 12.11 8.18
N SER A 202 -1.46 11.07 9.02
CA SER A 202 -0.21 10.41 9.41
C SER A 202 0.47 9.73 8.22
N ALA A 203 -0.29 9.11 7.32
CA ALA A 203 0.24 8.44 6.14
C ALA A 203 0.78 9.46 5.13
N PHE A 204 0.09 10.58 4.92
CA PHE A 204 0.57 11.70 4.09
C PHE A 204 1.85 12.31 4.64
N SER A 205 1.91 12.57 5.95
CA SER A 205 3.13 13.07 6.60
C SER A 205 4.31 12.09 6.41
N THR A 206 4.04 10.79 6.51
CA THR A 206 5.05 9.74 6.26
C THR A 206 5.52 9.75 4.81
N TRP A 207 4.60 9.84 3.85
CA TRP A 207 4.89 9.94 2.42
C TRP A 207 5.73 11.17 2.09
N GLN A 208 5.34 12.34 2.61
CA GLN A 208 6.09 13.59 2.47
C GLN A 208 7.51 13.45 3.02
N SER A 209 7.67 12.87 4.22
CA SER A 209 8.99 12.64 4.82
C SER A 209 9.86 11.72 3.96
N LYS A 210 9.30 10.65 3.38
CA LYS A 210 10.01 9.71 2.51
C LYS A 210 10.47 10.34 1.18
N LEU A 211 9.72 11.33 0.68
CA LEU A 211 10.02 12.08 -0.53
C LEU A 211 11.08 13.19 -0.35
N GLY A 212 11.49 13.50 0.88
CA GLY A 212 12.39 14.63 1.17
C GLY A 212 11.68 15.92 1.62
N GLY A 213 10.38 15.84 1.91
CA GLY A 213 9.62 16.88 2.60
C GLY A 213 8.38 17.37 1.85
N GLU A 214 7.66 18.28 2.51
CA GLU A 214 6.40 18.84 2.02
C GLU A 214 6.55 19.60 0.70
N GLN A 215 7.67 20.31 0.50
CA GLN A 215 7.90 21.10 -0.72
C GLN A 215 7.88 20.25 -1.99
N PHE A 216 8.57 19.11 -1.99
CA PHE A 216 8.62 18.22 -3.14
C PHE A 216 7.32 17.44 -3.32
N ALA A 217 6.69 17.02 -2.21
CA ALA A 217 5.37 16.41 -2.27
C ALA A 217 4.32 17.34 -2.88
N ASN A 218 4.34 18.63 -2.55
CA ASN A 218 3.47 19.63 -3.16
C ASN A 218 3.79 19.88 -4.64
N ALA A 219 5.04 19.76 -5.07
CA ALA A 219 5.39 19.81 -6.49
C ALA A 219 4.84 18.58 -7.24
N LEU A 220 4.96 17.37 -6.68
CA LEU A 220 4.38 16.16 -7.25
C LEU A 220 2.86 16.23 -7.38
N LEU A 221 2.16 16.71 -6.36
CA LEU A 221 0.71 16.92 -6.40
C LEU A 221 0.33 17.90 -7.52
N ARG A 222 0.98 19.06 -7.59
CA ARG A 222 0.70 20.07 -8.62
C ARG A 222 1.00 19.60 -10.05
N SER A 223 2.00 18.74 -10.22
CA SER A 223 2.41 18.24 -11.53
C SER A 223 1.52 17.11 -12.06
N HIS A 224 0.93 16.29 -11.19
CA HIS A 224 0.31 15.02 -11.58
C HIS A 224 -1.13 14.82 -11.13
N VAL A 225 -1.72 15.79 -10.42
CA VAL A 225 -3.08 15.66 -9.87
C VAL A 225 -3.90 16.90 -10.22
N ASP A 226 -5.15 16.70 -10.66
CA ASP A 226 -6.09 17.79 -10.89
C ASP A 226 -6.20 18.72 -9.65
N PRO A 227 -6.00 20.04 -9.80
CA PRO A 227 -6.16 21.02 -8.71
C PRO A 227 -7.49 20.92 -7.96
N ALA A 228 -8.58 20.54 -8.63
CA ALA A 228 -9.89 20.33 -8.00
C ALA A 228 -9.86 19.16 -7.01
N LEU A 229 -9.20 18.06 -7.35
CA LEU A 229 -9.03 16.89 -6.47
C LEU A 229 -8.14 17.22 -5.27
N ILE A 230 -7.07 18.00 -5.50
CA ILE A 230 -6.21 18.50 -4.42
C ILE A 230 -7.05 19.33 -3.43
N GLY A 231 -7.88 20.24 -3.95
CA GLY A 231 -8.77 21.07 -3.12
C GLY A 231 -9.79 20.24 -2.32
N GLN A 232 -10.37 19.20 -2.93
CA GLN A 232 -11.28 18.29 -2.25
C GLN A 232 -10.58 17.50 -1.13
N LEU A 233 -9.41 16.94 -1.40
CA LEU A 233 -8.61 16.20 -0.42
C LEU A 233 -8.26 17.09 0.77
N GLN A 234 -7.78 18.32 0.52
CA GLN A 234 -7.48 19.28 1.57
C GLN A 234 -8.72 19.64 2.40
N ALA A 235 -9.86 19.87 1.75
CA ALA A 235 -11.11 20.14 2.44
C ALA A 235 -11.55 18.96 3.31
N GLN A 236 -11.36 17.71 2.87
CA GLN A 236 -11.67 16.51 3.65
C GLN A 236 -10.74 16.35 4.86
N LEU A 237 -9.43 16.57 4.69
CA LEU A 237 -8.44 16.41 5.76
C LEU A 237 -8.56 17.50 6.85
N ASN A 238 -9.04 18.69 6.47
CA ASN A 238 -9.15 19.86 7.35
C ASN A 238 -10.52 20.03 8.01
N ARG A 239 -11.51 19.16 7.75
CA ARG A 239 -12.80 19.18 8.47
C ARG A 239 -12.58 18.90 9.96
N SER A 240 -13.06 19.82 10.80
CA SER A 240 -13.02 19.80 12.27
C SER A 240 -14.22 19.05 12.86
#